data_AF-A0ABD0SNL1-F1
#
_entry.id   AF-A0ABD0SNL1-F1
#
_cell.length_a   1.000
_cell.length_b   1.000
_cell.length_c   1.000
_cell.angle_alpha   90.00
_cell.angle_beta   90.00
_cell.angle_gamma   90.00
#
_symmetry.space_group_name_H-M   'P 1'
#
loop_
_entity.id
_entity.type
_entity.pdbx_description
1 polymer ?
#
loop_
_entity_poly.entity_id
_entity_poly.type
_entity_poly.pdbx_seq_one_letter_code
_entity_poly.pdbx_strand_id
1 'polypeptide(L)'
;MKDNILITKSVISNYNKTLHKIQLNEATLLEAIDKLSINFNNLSSTTNELQLQSEFNFILNNLETTILTLSFQLEDIVSAITLCSQNILHPAVITPAHLHRELADNYRHLPSSLELPISLDLNNIHVILRLSRIICYFSNNKIIFVLKIPLVSIKQFVLYHNLGLPTPYNVNEPSKFSLIIPGTKYIAMTKDKSQYCNLNDLEVCDLVIPGNYICDVTNVFTSDVKPSCESELLTKVKSGIPEQCETKFIFGHLDIWNYLSNNKWIFVQTEPTKLSIDCANSNLVEINVLGVGIVTIPRHCKGYCKTTTLIPKLSDVLNITSPIQMFNFNLINDSCCSIDKFTKVMNNVSPTRLQNIDLDNMNLENDRLSKVLHNIDKLTEEPHIIRYGTHYSILTICIIIIVLGYLAFKIFRYYFMSCKLGSRPLKTYDFGVNTVEASRPQPRPQSAAAAAVEEEIPLPSIRIMK
;
A
#
# COMPACT_ATOMS: atom_id res chain seq x y z
N MET A 1 25.87 -12.58 -17.86
CA MET A 1 25.38 -13.06 -19.19
C MET A 1 25.74 -14.53 -19.35
N LYS A 2 25.32 -15.36 -18.39
CA LYS A 2 25.49 -16.82 -18.39
C LYS A 2 24.37 -17.51 -17.59
N ASP A 3 23.22 -16.85 -17.52
CA ASP A 3 22.22 -16.99 -16.46
C ASP A 3 20.84 -17.38 -17.03
N ASN A 4 20.84 -18.02 -18.21
CA ASN A 4 19.65 -18.58 -18.87
C ASN A 4 19.64 -20.10 -18.70
N ILE A 5 18.63 -20.65 -18.02
CA ILE A 5 18.40 -22.10 -17.98
C ILE A 5 17.95 -22.56 -19.36
N LEU A 6 18.83 -23.25 -20.08
CA LEU A 6 18.61 -23.72 -21.44
C LEU A 6 17.76 -25.00 -21.44
N ILE A 7 16.44 -24.83 -21.39
CA ILE A 7 15.43 -25.88 -21.59
C ILE A 7 15.50 -26.37 -23.05
N THR A 8 16.49 -27.22 -23.35
CA THR A 8 16.75 -27.69 -24.72
C THR A 8 16.89 -29.21 -24.82
N LYS A 9 17.60 -29.88 -23.91
CA LYS A 9 17.99 -31.30 -24.12
C LYS A 9 16.81 -32.28 -24.11
N SER A 10 15.87 -32.10 -23.17
CA SER A 10 14.62 -32.84 -23.04
C SER A 10 13.65 -32.55 -24.19
N VAL A 11 13.44 -31.26 -24.49
CA VAL A 11 12.57 -30.77 -25.57
C VAL A 11 13.07 -31.23 -26.94
N ILE A 12 14.38 -31.14 -27.22
CA ILE A 12 14.99 -31.69 -28.44
C ILE A 12 14.84 -33.22 -28.50
N SER A 13 14.99 -33.93 -27.38
CA SER A 13 14.78 -35.40 -27.35
C SER A 13 13.34 -35.79 -27.70
N ASN A 14 12.35 -35.11 -27.14
CA ASN A 14 10.94 -35.38 -27.47
C ASN A 14 10.56 -34.85 -28.87
N TYR A 15 11.08 -33.70 -29.30
CA TYR A 15 10.87 -33.20 -30.65
C TYR A 15 11.48 -34.14 -31.70
N ASN A 16 12.66 -34.72 -31.45
CA ASN A 16 13.22 -35.78 -32.30
C ASN A 16 12.34 -37.04 -32.30
N LYS A 17 11.69 -37.43 -31.20
CA LYS A 17 10.72 -38.55 -31.21
C LYS A 17 9.47 -38.21 -32.01
N THR A 18 8.97 -36.98 -31.92
CA THR A 18 7.81 -36.52 -32.70
C THR A 18 8.16 -36.43 -34.19
N LEU A 19 9.32 -35.88 -34.54
CA LEU A 19 9.79 -35.75 -35.91
C LEU A 19 10.14 -37.12 -36.52
N HIS A 20 10.74 -38.04 -35.75
CA HIS A 20 10.91 -39.43 -36.14
C HIS A 20 9.55 -40.14 -36.31
N LYS A 21 8.54 -39.85 -35.48
CA LYS A 21 7.17 -40.36 -35.70
C LYS A 21 6.55 -39.81 -36.99
N ILE A 22 6.74 -38.53 -37.29
CA ILE A 22 6.27 -37.91 -38.54
C ILE A 22 6.95 -38.60 -39.75
N GLN A 23 8.27 -38.78 -39.72
CA GLN A 23 9.01 -39.50 -40.76
C GLN A 23 8.60 -40.97 -40.90
N LEU A 24 8.28 -41.65 -39.79
CA LEU A 24 7.78 -43.03 -39.82
C LEU A 24 6.36 -43.08 -40.42
N ASN A 25 5.49 -42.14 -40.06
CA ASN A 25 4.15 -42.02 -40.65
C ASN A 25 4.22 -41.66 -42.14
N GLU A 26 5.13 -40.78 -42.55
CA GLU A 26 5.39 -40.41 -43.95
C GLU A 26 5.90 -41.62 -44.75
N ALA A 27 6.84 -42.40 -44.21
CA ALA A 27 7.29 -43.64 -44.82
C ALA A 27 6.16 -44.69 -44.92
N THR A 28 5.32 -44.82 -43.88
CA THR A 28 4.17 -45.73 -43.88
C THR A 28 3.11 -45.29 -44.89
N LEU A 29 2.92 -43.98 -45.06
CA LEU A 29 2.01 -43.41 -46.06
C LEU A 29 2.51 -43.68 -47.48
N LEU A 30 3.80 -43.49 -47.75
CA LEU A 30 4.42 -43.82 -49.03
C LEU A 30 4.34 -45.33 -49.31
N GLU A 31 4.63 -46.19 -48.33
CA GLU A 31 4.48 -47.65 -48.47
C GLU A 31 3.02 -48.06 -48.74
N ALA A 32 2.04 -47.38 -48.13
CA ALA A 32 0.62 -47.59 -48.39
C ALA A 32 0.19 -47.12 -49.80
N ILE A 33 0.76 -46.02 -50.29
CA ILE A 33 0.54 -45.51 -51.66
C ILE A 33 1.16 -46.45 -52.71
N ASP A 34 2.39 -46.93 -52.48
CA ASP A 34 3.03 -47.91 -53.37
C ASP A 34 2.28 -49.24 -53.37
N LYS A 35 1.82 -49.73 -52.21
CA LYS A 35 0.94 -50.91 -52.11
C LYS A 35 -0.39 -50.69 -52.83
N LEU A 36 -1.02 -49.53 -52.68
CA LEU A 36 -2.22 -49.16 -53.43
C LEU A 36 -1.95 -49.21 -54.94
N SER A 37 -0.84 -48.65 -55.41
CA SER A 37 -0.46 -48.65 -56.82
C SER A 37 -0.16 -50.06 -57.35
N ILE A 38 0.48 -50.92 -56.56
CA ILE A 38 0.76 -52.32 -56.92
C ILE A 38 -0.54 -53.11 -57.00
N ASN A 39 -1.44 -52.96 -56.02
CA ASN A 39 -2.76 -53.59 -56.05
C ASN A 39 -3.63 -53.07 -57.22
N PHE A 40 -3.54 -51.77 -57.56
CA PHE A 40 -4.22 -51.18 -58.71
C PHE A 40 -3.72 -51.73 -60.05
N ASN A 41 -2.43 -52.06 -60.14
CA ASN A 41 -1.86 -52.70 -61.33
C ASN A 41 -2.18 -54.22 -61.40
N ASN A 42 -2.26 -54.90 -60.26
CA ASN A 42 -2.61 -56.34 -60.18
C ASN A 42 -4.11 -56.63 -60.39
N LEU A 43 -4.95 -55.59 -60.40
CA LEU A 43 -6.41 -55.66 -60.58
C LEU A 43 -6.85 -56.24 -61.93
N SER A 44 -5.92 -56.49 -62.88
CA SER A 44 -6.19 -57.16 -64.16
C SER A 44 -6.35 -58.69 -64.08
N SER A 45 -6.05 -59.34 -62.95
CA SER A 45 -6.07 -60.81 -62.85
C SER A 45 -6.63 -61.36 -61.52
N THR A 46 -7.94 -61.60 -61.51
CA THR A 46 -8.62 -62.65 -60.73
C THR A 46 -8.25 -62.77 -59.24
N THR A 47 -8.63 -61.76 -58.45
CA THR A 47 -8.63 -61.82 -56.97
C THR A 47 -10.03 -61.53 -56.42
N ASN A 48 -10.33 -62.06 -55.22
CA ASN A 48 -11.64 -61.90 -54.57
C ASN A 48 -11.98 -60.41 -54.37
N GLU A 49 -13.08 -59.98 -54.99
CA GLU A 49 -13.58 -58.60 -54.94
C GLU A 49 -13.73 -58.07 -53.51
N LEU A 50 -14.24 -58.92 -52.59
CA LEU A 50 -14.36 -58.62 -51.15
C LEU A 50 -13.02 -58.36 -50.45
N GLN A 51 -11.93 -59.01 -50.88
CA GLN A 51 -10.60 -58.82 -50.29
C GLN A 51 -9.95 -57.52 -50.78
N LEU A 52 -10.09 -57.22 -52.07
CA LEU A 52 -9.69 -55.91 -52.63
C LEU A 52 -10.48 -54.76 -51.98
N GLN A 53 -11.79 -54.93 -51.81
CA GLN A 53 -12.65 -53.95 -51.13
C GLN A 53 -12.25 -53.75 -49.66
N SER A 54 -11.85 -54.82 -48.96
CA SER A 54 -11.34 -54.74 -47.59
C SER A 54 -10.05 -53.92 -47.50
N GLU A 55 -9.06 -54.17 -48.36
CA GLU A 55 -7.80 -53.38 -48.36
C GLU A 55 -8.01 -51.93 -48.81
N PHE A 56 -8.89 -51.67 -49.78
CA PHE A 56 -9.27 -50.30 -50.16
C PHE A 56 -9.90 -49.54 -48.99
N ASN A 57 -10.86 -50.15 -48.29
CA ASN A 57 -11.49 -49.55 -47.11
C ASN A 57 -10.47 -49.32 -45.97
N PHE A 58 -9.51 -50.23 -45.77
CA PHE A 58 -8.44 -50.04 -44.79
C PHE A 58 -7.55 -48.85 -45.13
N ILE A 59 -7.13 -48.69 -46.39
CA ILE A 59 -6.31 -47.56 -46.84
C ILE A 59 -7.09 -46.24 -46.74
N LEU A 60 -8.37 -46.22 -47.13
CA LEU A 60 -9.24 -45.04 -46.98
C LEU A 60 -9.41 -44.62 -45.52
N ASN A 61 -9.69 -45.57 -44.61
CA ASN A 61 -9.84 -45.28 -43.18
C ASN A 61 -8.53 -44.74 -42.56
N ASN A 62 -7.37 -45.24 -43.00
CA ASN A 62 -6.06 -44.74 -42.57
C ASN A 62 -5.78 -43.32 -43.09
N LEU A 63 -6.15 -43.02 -44.34
CA LEU A 63 -6.07 -41.67 -44.91
C LEU A 63 -6.98 -40.69 -44.17
N GLU A 64 -8.24 -41.06 -43.93
CA GLU A 64 -9.21 -40.26 -43.15
C GLU A 64 -8.68 -39.98 -41.74
N THR A 65 -8.23 -41.02 -41.02
CA THR A 65 -7.63 -40.90 -39.68
C THR A 65 -6.41 -39.97 -39.68
N THR A 66 -5.57 -40.03 -40.72
CA THR A 66 -4.40 -39.17 -40.88
C THR A 66 -4.78 -37.71 -41.14
N ILE A 67 -5.76 -37.46 -42.02
CA ILE A 67 -6.27 -36.12 -42.33
C ILE A 67 -6.94 -35.49 -41.11
N LEU A 68 -7.77 -36.23 -40.38
CA LEU A 68 -8.38 -35.77 -39.12
C LEU A 68 -7.31 -35.45 -38.07
N THR A 69 -6.31 -36.32 -37.91
CA THR A 69 -5.19 -36.09 -36.97
C THR A 69 -4.39 -34.83 -37.32
N LEU A 70 -4.14 -34.59 -38.61
CA LEU A 70 -3.48 -33.37 -39.08
C LEU A 70 -4.34 -32.12 -38.81
N SER A 71 -5.65 -32.20 -39.03
CA SER A 71 -6.59 -31.10 -38.76
C SER A 71 -6.58 -30.70 -37.29
N PHE A 72 -6.69 -31.66 -36.37
CA PHE A 72 -6.63 -31.38 -34.93
C PHE A 72 -5.27 -30.79 -34.50
N GLN A 73 -4.15 -31.25 -35.08
CA GLN A 73 -2.82 -30.68 -34.77
C GLN A 73 -2.66 -29.24 -35.27
N LEU A 74 -3.28 -28.88 -36.40
CA LEU A 74 -3.31 -27.51 -36.89
C LEU A 74 -4.19 -26.62 -36.01
N GLU A 75 -5.35 -27.12 -35.57
CA GLU A 75 -6.24 -26.44 -34.63
C GLU A 75 -5.57 -26.19 -33.27
N ASP A 76 -4.87 -27.19 -32.71
CA ASP A 76 -4.05 -27.08 -31.49
C ASP A 76 -2.99 -25.96 -31.60
N ILE A 77 -2.34 -25.83 -32.77
CA ILE A 77 -1.32 -24.80 -33.01
C ILE A 77 -1.95 -23.41 -33.12
N VAL A 78 -3.06 -23.26 -33.85
CA VAL A 78 -3.79 -21.99 -33.98
C VAL A 78 -4.36 -21.55 -32.62
N SER A 79 -4.93 -22.48 -31.84
CA SER A 79 -5.36 -22.28 -30.46
C SER A 79 -4.19 -21.83 -29.58
N ALA A 80 -3.04 -22.51 -29.64
CA ALA A 80 -1.86 -22.17 -28.84
C ALA A 80 -1.30 -20.77 -29.13
N ILE A 81 -1.23 -20.36 -30.40
CA ILE A 81 -0.83 -18.99 -30.77
C ILE A 81 -1.85 -17.98 -30.24
N THR A 82 -3.15 -18.25 -30.42
CA THR A 82 -4.24 -17.36 -30.01
C THR A 82 -4.27 -17.15 -28.50
N LEU A 83 -4.24 -18.22 -27.71
CA LEU A 83 -4.20 -18.14 -26.25
C LEU A 83 -2.91 -17.47 -25.75
N CYS A 84 -1.76 -17.69 -26.40
CA CYS A 84 -0.54 -17.01 -26.00
C CYS A 84 -0.60 -15.49 -26.19
N SER A 85 -1.36 -14.99 -27.17
CA SER A 85 -1.62 -13.54 -27.31
C SER A 85 -2.38 -12.93 -26.13
N GLN A 86 -3.08 -13.78 -25.35
CA GLN A 86 -3.82 -13.45 -24.13
C GLN A 86 -3.04 -13.80 -22.85
N ASN A 87 -1.74 -14.14 -22.95
CA ASN A 87 -0.91 -14.66 -21.86
C ASN A 87 -1.45 -15.97 -21.23
N ILE A 88 -2.14 -16.81 -22.01
CA ILE A 88 -2.66 -18.12 -21.57
C ILE A 88 -1.84 -19.25 -22.24
N LEU A 89 -1.43 -20.25 -21.45
CA LEU A 89 -0.63 -21.38 -21.96
C LEU A 89 -1.53 -22.53 -22.41
N HIS A 90 -1.52 -22.86 -23.71
CA HIS A 90 -2.27 -24.00 -24.21
C HIS A 90 -1.60 -25.33 -23.79
N PRO A 91 -2.32 -26.32 -23.25
CA PRO A 91 -1.73 -27.56 -22.73
C PRO A 91 -0.92 -28.38 -23.76
N ALA A 92 -1.20 -28.23 -25.06
CA ALA A 92 -0.44 -28.88 -26.13
C ALA A 92 1.01 -28.36 -26.27
N VAL A 93 1.31 -27.15 -25.77
CA VAL A 93 2.68 -26.58 -25.78
C VAL A 93 3.54 -27.25 -24.71
N ILE A 94 3.03 -27.34 -23.48
CA ILE A 94 3.65 -28.06 -22.37
C ILE A 94 2.59 -28.42 -21.32
N THR A 95 2.57 -29.67 -20.88
CA THR A 95 1.64 -30.11 -19.83
C THR A 95 2.18 -29.78 -18.44
N PRO A 96 1.31 -29.58 -17.42
CA PRO A 96 1.76 -29.26 -16.06
C PRO A 96 2.76 -30.28 -15.47
N ALA A 97 2.55 -31.57 -15.72
CA ALA A 97 3.46 -32.63 -15.29
C ALA A 97 4.81 -32.64 -16.03
N HIS A 98 4.87 -32.10 -17.26
CA HIS A 98 6.12 -31.92 -17.99
C HIS A 98 6.88 -30.70 -17.45
N LEU A 99 6.21 -29.56 -17.27
CA LEU A 99 6.80 -28.36 -16.66
C LEU A 99 7.37 -28.62 -15.25
N HIS A 100 6.64 -29.36 -14.41
CA HIS A 100 7.13 -29.77 -13.09
C HIS A 100 8.46 -30.54 -13.18
N ARG A 101 8.59 -31.48 -14.14
CA ARG A 101 9.83 -32.24 -14.33
C ARG A 101 10.98 -31.35 -14.80
N GLU A 102 10.76 -30.52 -15.81
CA GLU A 102 11.79 -29.60 -16.30
C GLU A 102 12.30 -28.67 -15.20
N LEU A 103 11.41 -28.18 -14.33
CA LEU A 103 11.78 -27.36 -13.18
C LEU A 103 12.55 -28.15 -12.11
N ALA A 104 12.17 -29.39 -11.83
CA ALA A 104 12.84 -30.23 -10.84
C ALA A 104 14.27 -30.61 -11.28
N ASP A 105 14.43 -31.01 -12.54
CA ASP A 105 15.72 -31.39 -13.12
C ASP A 105 16.69 -30.19 -13.18
N ASN A 106 16.17 -28.98 -13.46
CA ASN A 106 16.98 -27.76 -13.59
C ASN A 106 17.06 -26.90 -12.30
N TYR A 107 16.39 -27.26 -11.20
CA TYR A 107 16.32 -26.46 -9.96
C TYR A 107 17.72 -26.05 -9.43
N ARG A 108 18.72 -26.91 -9.66
CA ARG A 108 20.13 -26.73 -9.27
C ARG A 108 20.85 -25.58 -10.00
N HIS A 109 20.22 -25.00 -11.03
CA HIS A 109 20.74 -23.88 -11.81
C HIS A 109 20.13 -22.53 -11.41
N LEU A 110 19.23 -22.49 -10.41
CA LEU A 110 18.72 -21.24 -9.86
C LEU A 110 19.82 -20.51 -9.05
N PRO A 111 19.92 -19.16 -9.12
CA PRO A 111 20.87 -18.41 -8.31
C PRO A 111 20.58 -18.55 -6.81
N SER A 112 21.60 -18.75 -5.98
CA SER A 112 21.46 -19.07 -4.53
C SER A 112 20.80 -17.99 -3.65
N SER A 113 20.43 -16.83 -4.20
CA SER A 113 19.68 -15.76 -3.52
C SER A 113 18.21 -15.66 -3.97
N LEU A 114 17.79 -16.56 -4.86
CA LEU A 114 16.48 -16.61 -5.50
C LEU A 114 15.88 -18.01 -5.39
N GLU A 115 14.56 -18.08 -5.27
CA GLU A 115 13.78 -19.32 -5.28
C GLU A 115 12.51 -19.16 -6.12
N LEU A 116 11.76 -20.26 -6.29
CA LEU A 116 10.46 -20.21 -6.95
C LEU A 116 9.41 -19.54 -6.04
N PRO A 117 8.38 -18.89 -6.63
CA PRO A 117 7.25 -18.29 -5.91
C PRO A 117 6.60 -19.15 -4.83
N ILE A 118 6.58 -20.47 -5.04
CA ILE A 118 5.93 -21.49 -4.22
C ILE A 118 6.78 -22.77 -4.30
N SER A 119 6.60 -23.68 -3.34
CA SER A 119 7.25 -24.99 -3.38
C SER A 119 6.91 -25.74 -4.66
N LEU A 120 7.92 -26.35 -5.28
CA LEU A 120 7.76 -27.15 -6.49
C LEU A 120 7.12 -28.50 -6.14
N ASP A 121 5.80 -28.53 -6.30
CA ASP A 121 4.95 -29.71 -6.17
C ASP A 121 3.96 -29.73 -7.34
N LEU A 122 3.55 -30.92 -7.76
CA LEU A 122 2.61 -31.12 -8.86
C LEU A 122 1.22 -30.53 -8.53
N ASN A 123 0.83 -30.45 -7.25
CA ASN A 123 -0.38 -29.74 -6.84
C ASN A 123 -0.25 -28.21 -7.04
N ASN A 124 0.93 -27.65 -6.78
CA ASN A 124 1.20 -26.21 -6.82
C ASN A 124 1.58 -25.66 -8.20
N ILE A 125 1.89 -26.53 -9.17
CA ILE A 125 2.36 -26.13 -10.51
C ILE A 125 1.40 -25.17 -11.25
N HIS A 126 0.11 -25.24 -10.96
CA HIS A 126 -0.91 -24.34 -11.52
C HIS A 126 -0.73 -22.88 -11.06
N VAL A 127 -0.19 -22.67 -9.84
CA VAL A 127 0.16 -21.34 -9.33
C VAL A 127 1.39 -20.80 -10.05
N ILE A 128 2.41 -21.64 -10.28
CA ILE A 128 3.59 -21.28 -11.07
C ILE A 128 3.20 -20.87 -12.50
N LEU A 129 2.28 -21.62 -13.12
CA LEU A 129 1.71 -21.27 -14.44
C LEU A 129 0.96 -19.93 -14.41
N ARG A 130 0.11 -19.67 -13.41
CA ARG A 130 -0.64 -18.40 -13.26
C ARG A 130 0.26 -17.19 -13.11
N LEU A 131 1.37 -17.33 -12.37
CA LEU A 131 2.35 -16.27 -12.13
C LEU A 131 3.32 -16.05 -13.31
N SER A 132 3.31 -16.95 -14.31
CA SER A 132 4.24 -16.87 -15.43
C SER A 132 3.73 -15.97 -16.55
N ARG A 133 4.66 -15.26 -17.21
CA ARG A 133 4.36 -14.49 -18.43
C ARG A 133 4.84 -15.26 -19.65
N ILE A 134 4.05 -15.25 -20.73
CA ILE A 134 4.29 -16.06 -21.92
C ILE A 134 4.50 -15.13 -23.11
N ILE A 135 5.52 -15.41 -23.92
CA ILE A 135 5.78 -14.69 -25.17
C ILE A 135 5.90 -15.70 -26.30
N CYS A 136 5.03 -15.60 -27.30
CA CYS A 136 5.15 -16.32 -28.57
C CYS A 136 5.73 -15.40 -29.64
N TYR A 137 6.67 -15.90 -30.44
CA TYR A 137 7.12 -15.24 -31.66
C TYR A 137 7.53 -16.28 -32.71
N PHE A 138 7.52 -15.87 -33.97
CA PHE A 138 7.95 -16.70 -35.10
C PHE A 138 9.35 -16.29 -35.55
N SER A 139 10.25 -17.27 -35.72
CA SER A 139 11.63 -17.03 -36.19
C SER A 139 12.20 -18.30 -36.82
N ASN A 140 12.95 -18.17 -37.92
CA ASN A 140 13.62 -19.29 -38.61
C ASN A 140 12.70 -20.50 -38.87
N ASN A 141 11.50 -20.23 -39.41
CA ASN A 141 10.42 -21.19 -39.67
C ASN A 141 9.95 -21.99 -38.44
N LYS A 142 10.10 -21.43 -37.23
CA LYS A 142 9.67 -22.04 -35.96
C LYS A 142 8.83 -21.06 -35.15
N ILE A 143 7.78 -21.58 -34.53
CA ILE A 143 7.01 -20.90 -33.48
C ILE A 143 7.74 -21.16 -32.16
N ILE A 144 8.07 -20.10 -31.42
CA ILE A 144 8.85 -20.18 -30.19
C ILE A 144 8.02 -19.60 -29.05
N PHE A 145 7.61 -20.46 -28.13
CA PHE A 145 6.96 -20.08 -26.87
C PHE A 145 8.02 -19.94 -25.77
N VAL A 146 8.10 -18.77 -25.15
CA VAL A 146 8.99 -18.48 -24.02
C VAL A 146 8.15 -18.27 -22.76
N LEU A 147 8.21 -19.23 -21.85
CA LEU A 147 7.61 -19.15 -20.52
C LEU A 147 8.59 -18.44 -19.56
N LYS A 148 8.26 -17.21 -19.17
CA LYS A 148 8.98 -16.43 -18.16
C LYS A 148 8.35 -16.69 -16.80
N ILE A 149 8.97 -17.57 -16.03
CA ILE A 149 8.61 -17.86 -14.65
C ILE A 149 9.29 -16.80 -13.77
N PRO A 150 8.56 -16.04 -12.93
CA PRO A 150 9.17 -15.08 -12.01
C PRO A 150 9.98 -15.81 -10.94
N LEU A 151 11.10 -15.23 -10.52
CA LEU A 151 11.86 -15.67 -9.35
C LEU A 151 11.67 -14.67 -8.21
N VAL A 152 11.68 -15.17 -6.99
CA VAL A 152 11.53 -14.35 -5.78
C VAL A 152 12.76 -14.42 -4.90
N SER A 153 13.03 -13.34 -4.17
CA SER A 153 14.04 -13.39 -3.12
C SER A 153 13.62 -14.32 -1.99
N ILE A 154 14.60 -15.07 -1.46
CA ILE A 154 14.48 -15.85 -0.21
C ILE A 154 14.10 -14.99 1.02
N LYS A 155 14.24 -13.66 0.93
CA LYS A 155 13.84 -12.73 1.99
C LYS A 155 12.32 -12.53 2.00
N GLN A 156 11.73 -12.84 3.15
CA GLN A 156 10.30 -12.65 3.43
C GLN A 156 10.12 -11.36 4.24
N PHE A 157 9.14 -10.56 3.84
CA PHE A 157 8.74 -9.33 4.52
C PHE A 157 7.35 -9.52 5.10
N VAL A 158 7.19 -9.27 6.40
CA VAL A 158 5.90 -9.17 7.08
C VAL A 158 5.19 -7.92 6.59
N LEU A 159 3.93 -8.06 6.17
CA LEU A 159 3.08 -6.95 5.73
C LEU A 159 2.28 -6.37 6.90
N TYR A 160 2.43 -5.06 7.13
CA TYR A 160 1.63 -4.27 8.06
C TYR A 160 0.72 -3.30 7.29
N HIS A 161 -0.52 -3.13 7.78
CA HIS A 161 -1.46 -2.10 7.33
C HIS A 161 -1.43 -0.92 8.29
N ASN A 162 -1.18 0.28 7.76
CA ASN A 162 -0.89 1.47 8.55
C ASN A 162 -2.16 2.32 8.71
N LEU A 163 -2.78 2.26 9.89
CA LEU A 163 -3.99 3.02 10.20
C LEU A 163 -3.67 4.22 11.09
N GLY A 164 -4.00 5.43 10.61
CA GLY A 164 -3.91 6.65 11.42
C GLY A 164 -5.05 6.68 12.45
N LEU A 165 -4.76 6.32 13.70
CA LEU A 165 -5.75 6.18 14.76
C LEU A 165 -5.91 7.48 15.57
N PRO A 166 -7.08 8.15 15.57
CA PRO A 166 -7.34 9.31 16.41
C PRO A 166 -7.47 8.92 17.89
N THR A 167 -6.53 9.35 18.71
CA THR A 167 -6.52 9.14 20.17
C THR A 167 -6.90 10.41 20.93
N PRO A 168 -7.70 10.33 22.01
CA PRO A 168 -8.14 11.50 22.75
C PRO A 168 -6.96 12.14 23.49
N TYR A 169 -6.76 13.45 23.26
CA TYR A 169 -5.70 14.25 23.90
C TYR A 169 -5.91 14.41 25.42
N ASN A 170 -7.13 14.24 25.91
CA ASN A 170 -7.41 14.17 27.33
C ASN A 170 -8.68 13.34 27.55
N VAL A 171 -8.64 12.39 28.50
CA VAL A 171 -9.82 11.59 28.89
C VAL A 171 -10.97 12.50 29.37
N ASN A 172 -10.63 13.67 29.93
CA ASN A 172 -11.58 14.67 30.40
C ASN A 172 -12.08 15.63 29.30
N GLU A 173 -11.50 15.59 28.09
CA GLU A 173 -11.90 16.45 26.95
C GLU A 173 -12.10 15.61 25.67
N PRO A 174 -13.11 14.72 25.62
CA PRO A 174 -13.24 13.67 24.60
C PRO A 174 -13.60 14.16 23.18
N SER A 175 -13.62 15.49 22.96
CA SER A 175 -13.78 16.12 21.64
C SER A 175 -12.45 16.53 20.99
N LYS A 176 -11.31 16.45 21.70
CA LYS A 176 -9.97 16.78 21.19
C LYS A 176 -9.17 15.50 20.94
N PHE A 177 -8.78 15.28 19.68
CA PHE A 177 -8.00 14.10 19.28
C PHE A 177 -6.68 14.48 18.62
N SER A 178 -5.69 13.62 18.76
CA SER A 178 -4.41 13.64 18.06
C SER A 178 -4.24 12.34 17.27
N LEU A 179 -3.63 12.40 16.09
CA LEU A 179 -3.26 11.21 15.31
C LEU A 179 -1.89 11.38 14.65
N ILE A 180 -1.15 10.28 14.55
CA ILE A 180 0.03 10.18 13.67
C ILE A 180 -0.49 9.80 12.28
N ILE A 181 -0.02 10.50 11.25
CA ILE A 181 -0.36 10.20 9.86
C ILE A 181 0.59 9.12 9.32
N PRO A 182 0.06 8.03 8.74
CA PRO A 182 0.86 7.10 7.96
C PRO A 182 1.27 7.75 6.63
N GLY A 183 2.56 7.69 6.30
CA GLY A 183 3.11 8.19 5.05
C GLY A 183 2.80 7.30 3.84
N THR A 184 2.64 5.98 4.07
CA THR A 184 2.12 5.02 3.08
C THR A 184 1.13 4.05 3.72
N LYS A 185 0.13 3.60 2.95
CA LYS A 185 -0.96 2.73 3.45
C LYS A 185 -0.46 1.40 4.00
N TYR A 186 0.58 0.83 3.41
CA TYR A 186 1.23 -0.39 3.87
C TYR A 186 2.74 -0.16 4.03
N ILE A 187 3.32 -0.93 4.95
CA ILE A 187 4.78 -1.12 5.06
C ILE A 187 5.05 -2.61 5.20
N ALA A 188 6.07 -3.10 4.48
CA ALA A 188 6.52 -4.47 4.59
C ALA A 188 7.94 -4.50 5.16
N MET A 189 8.16 -5.22 6.27
CA MET A 189 9.44 -5.27 6.99
C MET A 189 9.95 -6.70 7.11
N THR A 190 11.26 -6.93 7.07
CA THR A 190 11.83 -8.26 7.36
C THR A 190 11.54 -8.72 8.80
N LYS A 191 11.58 -10.02 9.11
CA LYS A 191 11.26 -10.53 10.46
C LYS A 191 12.19 -10.00 11.56
N ASP A 192 13.43 -9.69 11.22
CA ASP A 192 14.42 -9.01 12.06
C ASP A 192 14.27 -7.46 12.09
N LYS A 193 13.27 -6.93 11.37
CA LYS A 193 12.94 -5.52 11.16
C LYS A 193 14.08 -4.63 10.61
N SER A 194 15.18 -5.22 10.15
CA SER A 194 16.37 -4.50 9.66
C SER A 194 16.16 -3.82 8.30
N GLN A 195 15.24 -4.35 7.47
CA GLN A 195 14.91 -3.78 6.17
C GLN A 195 13.40 -3.62 5.98
N TYR A 196 13.01 -2.61 5.21
CA TYR A 196 11.62 -2.35 4.87
C TYR A 196 11.44 -1.84 3.43
N CYS A 197 10.20 -1.95 2.94
CA CYS A 197 9.73 -1.25 1.76
C CYS A 197 8.30 -0.73 1.99
N ASN A 198 7.96 0.37 1.31
CA ASN A 198 6.68 1.05 1.46
C ASN A 198 5.80 0.74 0.25
N LEU A 199 4.51 0.49 0.51
CA LEU A 199 3.52 0.13 -0.50
C LEU A 199 2.26 0.97 -0.29
N ASN A 200 1.76 1.60 -1.35
CA ASN A 200 0.50 2.35 -1.29
C ASN A 200 -0.72 1.48 -1.63
N ASP A 201 -0.49 0.43 -2.41
CA ASP A 201 -1.51 -0.47 -2.93
C ASP A 201 -0.96 -1.90 -2.99
N LEU A 202 -1.87 -2.87 -2.94
CA LEU A 202 -1.60 -4.30 -3.12
C LEU A 202 -2.10 -4.82 -4.49
N GLU A 203 -2.87 -4.04 -5.27
CA GLU A 203 -3.26 -4.40 -6.65
C GLU A 203 -2.05 -4.58 -7.59
N VAL A 204 -0.91 -4.00 -7.24
CA VAL A 204 0.37 -4.16 -7.97
C VAL A 204 1.06 -5.50 -7.67
N CYS A 205 0.56 -6.26 -6.69
CA CYS A 205 1.18 -7.51 -6.21
C CYS A 205 0.38 -8.75 -6.61
N ASP A 206 1.06 -9.74 -7.18
CA ASP A 206 0.48 -11.03 -7.54
C ASP A 206 0.16 -11.85 -6.27
N LEU A 207 -1.12 -12.18 -6.07
CA LEU A 207 -1.56 -13.10 -5.02
C LEU A 207 -1.10 -14.54 -5.35
N VAL A 208 -0.33 -15.16 -4.45
CA VAL A 208 0.13 -16.55 -4.59
C VAL A 208 -0.92 -17.49 -4.00
N ILE A 209 -1.14 -17.34 -2.69
CA ILE A 209 -2.12 -18.02 -1.85
C ILE A 209 -2.64 -17.00 -0.81
N PRO A 210 -3.85 -17.15 -0.24
CA PRO A 210 -4.42 -16.15 0.67
C PRO A 210 -3.46 -15.76 1.81
N GLY A 211 -3.15 -14.48 1.91
CA GLY A 211 -2.19 -13.92 2.89
C GLY A 211 -0.73 -13.84 2.43
N ASN A 212 -0.37 -14.40 1.27
CA ASN A 212 0.99 -14.33 0.71
C ASN A 212 0.99 -13.74 -0.71
N TYR A 213 1.76 -12.66 -0.88
CA TYR A 213 1.82 -11.88 -2.12
C TYR A 213 3.25 -11.81 -2.67
N ILE A 214 3.37 -11.60 -3.97
CA ILE A 214 4.63 -11.27 -4.64
C ILE A 214 4.51 -9.87 -5.23
N CYS A 215 5.43 -8.99 -4.87
CA CYS A 215 5.46 -7.61 -5.35
C CYS A 215 6.74 -7.36 -6.14
N ASP A 216 6.63 -6.63 -7.25
CA ASP A 216 7.79 -5.97 -7.87
C ASP A 216 8.08 -4.68 -7.07
N VAL A 217 9.22 -4.63 -6.39
CA VAL A 217 9.56 -3.57 -5.44
C VAL A 217 10.88 -2.93 -5.83
N THR A 218 10.79 -1.72 -6.38
CA THR A 218 11.94 -0.97 -6.90
C THR A 218 12.98 -0.58 -5.84
N ASN A 219 12.57 -0.41 -4.57
CA ASN A 219 13.42 0.09 -3.50
C ASN A 219 13.16 -0.64 -2.18
N VAL A 220 14.23 -1.15 -1.57
CA VAL A 220 14.24 -1.66 -0.19
C VAL A 220 15.22 -0.81 0.61
N PHE A 221 14.78 -0.30 1.75
CA PHE A 221 15.57 0.56 2.64
C PHE A 221 16.00 -0.19 3.90
N THR A 222 17.12 0.22 4.50
CA THR A 222 17.57 -0.27 5.80
C THR A 222 17.05 0.64 6.90
N SER A 223 16.36 0.08 7.89
CA SER A 223 15.63 0.80 8.94
C SER A 223 16.52 1.76 9.74
N ASP A 224 17.77 1.37 10.02
CA ASP A 224 18.71 2.20 10.79
C ASP A 224 19.30 3.37 9.99
N VAL A 225 19.46 3.20 8.67
CA VAL A 225 20.16 4.17 7.80
C VAL A 225 19.20 5.22 7.23
N LYS A 226 17.95 4.82 6.96
CA LYS A 226 16.91 5.70 6.42
C LYS A 226 15.54 5.31 7.00
N PRO A 227 15.26 5.62 8.27
CA PRO A 227 13.96 5.32 8.87
C PRO A 227 12.84 6.16 8.26
N SER A 228 11.72 5.52 7.93
CA SER A 228 10.40 6.17 7.84
C SER A 228 9.82 6.40 9.24
N CYS A 229 8.63 7.01 9.35
CA CYS A 229 7.90 7.07 10.61
C CYS A 229 7.59 5.65 11.12
N GLU A 230 6.87 4.87 10.32
CA GLU A 230 6.34 3.55 10.65
C GLU A 230 7.46 2.55 10.97
N SER A 231 8.51 2.52 10.15
CA SER A 231 9.68 1.66 10.39
C SER A 231 10.38 1.98 11.72
N GLU A 232 10.38 3.24 12.16
CA GLU A 232 10.96 3.65 13.44
C GLU A 232 10.07 3.32 14.62
N LEU A 233 8.75 3.55 14.51
CA LEU A 233 7.78 3.11 15.52
C LEU A 233 7.86 1.60 15.73
N LEU A 234 7.97 0.82 14.64
CA LEU A 234 8.06 -0.63 14.68
C LEU A 234 9.41 -1.18 15.17
N THR A 235 10.51 -0.42 15.10
CA THR A 235 11.86 -0.89 15.49
C THR A 235 12.38 -0.34 16.81
N LYS A 236 12.15 0.94 17.12
CA LYS A 236 12.83 1.63 18.23
C LYS A 236 11.86 1.86 19.38
N VAL A 237 12.21 1.36 20.56
CA VAL A 237 11.53 1.72 21.81
C VAL A 237 11.89 3.17 22.17
N LYS A 238 11.22 4.13 21.52
CA LYS A 238 11.28 5.55 21.86
C LYS A 238 10.18 5.89 22.85
N SER A 239 10.51 6.74 23.83
CA SER A 239 9.54 7.33 24.76
C SER A 239 8.66 8.41 24.11
N GLY A 240 8.93 8.79 22.85
CA GLY A 240 8.25 9.86 22.17
C GLY A 240 8.34 9.84 20.64
N ILE A 241 7.47 10.62 20.00
CA ILE A 241 7.21 10.64 18.55
C ILE A 241 8.49 10.95 17.73
N PRO A 242 8.83 10.14 16.70
CA PRO A 242 9.94 10.42 15.78
C PRO A 242 9.74 11.69 14.95
N GLU A 243 10.83 12.41 14.65
CA GLU A 243 10.81 13.69 13.92
C GLU A 243 10.23 13.58 12.50
N GLN A 244 10.32 12.39 11.90
CA GLN A 244 9.78 12.08 10.57
C GLN A 244 8.29 11.70 10.55
N CYS A 245 7.60 11.72 11.70
CA CYS A 245 6.17 11.43 11.81
C CYS A 245 5.35 12.74 11.75
N GLU A 246 4.47 12.88 10.76
CA GLU A 246 3.51 13.98 10.74
C GLU A 246 2.38 13.71 11.74
N THR A 247 2.04 14.68 12.58
CA THR A 247 0.90 14.62 13.50
C THR A 247 -0.17 15.63 13.11
N LYS A 248 -1.45 15.24 13.16
CA LYS A 248 -2.60 16.15 13.04
C LYS A 248 -3.51 16.08 14.26
N PHE A 249 -4.21 17.17 14.53
CA PHE A 249 -5.24 17.26 15.55
C PHE A 249 -6.63 17.35 14.91
N ILE A 250 -7.63 16.80 15.58
CA ILE A 250 -9.04 16.85 15.18
C ILE A 250 -9.87 17.38 16.35
N PHE A 251 -10.82 18.26 16.04
CA PHE A 251 -11.80 18.77 17.01
C PHE A 251 -13.22 18.48 16.55
N GLY A 252 -13.90 17.61 17.29
CA GLY A 252 -15.21 17.15 16.88
C GLY A 252 -15.78 16.05 17.76
N HIS A 253 -17.01 15.65 17.42
CA HIS A 253 -17.63 14.45 17.96
C HIS A 253 -17.39 13.32 16.96
N LEU A 254 -16.61 12.32 17.35
CA LEU A 254 -16.28 11.15 16.53
C LEU A 254 -17.23 9.99 16.86
N ASP A 255 -17.81 9.39 15.81
CA ASP A 255 -18.49 8.10 15.83
C ASP A 255 -17.97 7.27 14.63
N ILE A 256 -16.83 6.61 14.84
CA ILE A 256 -16.12 5.86 13.81
C ILE A 256 -16.09 4.38 14.19
N TRP A 257 -16.38 3.53 13.20
CA TRP A 257 -16.30 2.07 13.27
C TRP A 257 -15.58 1.54 12.03
N ASN A 258 -14.38 0.99 12.20
CA ASN A 258 -13.55 0.52 11.09
C ASN A 258 -13.25 -0.98 11.24
N TYR A 259 -13.47 -1.77 10.18
CA TYR A 259 -13.28 -3.23 10.20
C TYR A 259 -11.82 -3.60 9.94
N LEU A 260 -11.24 -4.42 10.82
CA LEU A 260 -9.88 -4.94 10.63
C LEU A 260 -9.91 -6.29 9.91
N SER A 261 -9.90 -7.36 10.70
CA SER A 261 -9.87 -8.76 10.29
C SER A 261 -10.46 -9.60 11.43
N ASN A 262 -10.70 -10.89 11.19
CA ASN A 262 -11.04 -11.87 12.24
C ASN A 262 -12.26 -11.46 13.11
N ASN A 263 -13.19 -10.71 12.54
CA ASN A 263 -14.36 -10.10 13.21
C ASN A 263 -13.98 -9.16 14.37
N LYS A 264 -12.95 -8.35 14.16
CA LYS A 264 -12.55 -7.22 15.00
C LYS A 264 -12.85 -5.89 14.31
N TRP A 265 -13.32 -4.93 15.10
CA TRP A 265 -13.50 -3.53 14.69
C TRP A 265 -12.74 -2.61 15.63
N ILE A 266 -12.08 -1.58 15.09
CA ILE A 266 -11.67 -0.40 15.84
C ILE A 266 -12.91 0.50 16.00
N PHE A 267 -13.08 1.07 17.19
CA PHE A 267 -14.02 2.16 17.43
C PHE A 267 -13.31 3.42 17.93
N VAL A 268 -13.85 4.58 17.54
CA VAL A 268 -13.51 5.89 18.12
C VAL A 268 -14.83 6.60 18.45
N GLN A 269 -15.01 6.97 19.73
CA GLN A 269 -16.26 7.44 20.30
C GLN A 269 -16.02 8.65 21.24
N THR A 270 -16.50 9.84 20.87
CA THR A 270 -16.48 11.03 21.75
C THR A 270 -17.51 10.95 22.89
N GLU A 271 -18.64 10.29 22.65
CA GLU A 271 -19.74 10.17 23.60
C GLU A 271 -19.96 8.69 23.99
N PRO A 272 -20.45 8.40 25.21
CA PRO A 272 -20.82 7.03 25.57
C PRO A 272 -21.87 6.48 24.61
N THR A 273 -21.50 5.41 23.91
CA THR A 273 -22.37 4.71 22.96
C THR A 273 -22.60 3.29 23.45
N LYS A 274 -23.87 2.88 23.46
CA LYS A 274 -24.28 1.53 23.80
C LYS A 274 -24.13 0.65 22.55
N LEU A 275 -23.36 -0.42 22.68
CA LEU A 275 -23.24 -1.50 21.70
C LEU A 275 -23.98 -2.71 22.28
N SER A 276 -25.03 -3.15 21.58
CA SER A 276 -25.81 -4.34 21.96
C SER A 276 -25.47 -5.48 21.00
N ILE A 277 -24.88 -6.55 21.53
CA ILE A 277 -24.48 -7.75 20.79
C ILE A 277 -25.57 -8.81 20.93
N ASP A 278 -26.17 -9.16 19.81
CA ASP A 278 -27.23 -10.14 19.63
C ASP A 278 -26.64 -11.42 19.01
N CYS A 279 -26.98 -12.59 19.55
CA CYS A 279 -26.51 -13.89 19.07
C CYS A 279 -27.65 -14.89 19.16
N ALA A 280 -27.90 -15.66 18.09
CA ALA A 280 -29.10 -16.50 17.96
C ALA A 280 -29.35 -17.50 19.11
N ASN A 281 -28.31 -17.88 19.87
CA ASN A 281 -28.37 -18.86 20.95
C ASN A 281 -27.99 -18.28 22.35
N SER A 282 -27.93 -16.95 22.53
CA SER A 282 -27.63 -16.36 23.84
C SER A 282 -28.42 -15.08 24.11
N ASN A 283 -28.46 -14.66 25.38
CA ASN A 283 -29.03 -13.38 25.77
C ASN A 283 -28.29 -12.22 25.09
N LEU A 284 -29.01 -11.12 24.85
CA LEU A 284 -28.46 -9.85 24.38
C LEU A 284 -27.42 -9.33 25.38
N VAL A 285 -26.18 -9.11 24.94
CA VAL A 285 -25.10 -8.55 25.75
C VAL A 285 -24.94 -7.09 25.42
N GLU A 286 -24.99 -6.20 26.42
CA GLU A 286 -24.91 -4.76 26.21
C GLU A 286 -23.70 -4.15 26.91
N ILE A 287 -22.89 -3.40 26.15
CA ILE A 287 -21.65 -2.79 26.60
C ILE A 287 -21.59 -1.32 26.20
N ASN A 288 -21.17 -0.46 27.13
CA ASN A 288 -20.95 0.96 26.86
C ASN A 288 -19.51 1.17 26.39
N VAL A 289 -19.34 1.73 25.20
CA VAL A 289 -18.03 2.11 24.63
C VAL A 289 -17.84 3.62 24.67
N LEU A 290 -16.61 4.05 24.94
CA LEU A 290 -16.17 5.45 25.01
C LEU A 290 -14.67 5.51 24.68
N GLY A 291 -14.20 6.60 24.08
CA GLY A 291 -12.79 6.77 23.72
C GLY A 291 -12.41 5.90 22.53
N VAL A 292 -11.30 5.17 22.64
CA VAL A 292 -10.73 4.36 21.55
C VAL A 292 -10.52 2.94 22.03
N GLY A 293 -10.85 1.97 21.19
CA GLY A 293 -10.60 0.57 21.50
C GLY A 293 -10.89 -0.36 20.32
N ILE A 294 -10.76 -1.66 20.60
CA ILE A 294 -11.05 -2.73 19.66
C ILE A 294 -12.14 -3.61 20.26
N VAL A 295 -13.23 -3.85 19.52
CA VAL A 295 -14.23 -4.86 19.88
C VAL A 295 -14.08 -6.08 18.97
N THR A 296 -14.28 -7.27 19.52
CA THR A 296 -14.34 -8.53 18.77
C THR A 296 -15.77 -9.07 18.87
N ILE A 297 -16.42 -9.34 17.74
CA ILE A 297 -17.79 -9.89 17.71
C ILE A 297 -17.71 -11.39 17.39
N PRO A 298 -18.34 -12.28 18.19
CA PRO A 298 -18.28 -13.72 17.92
C PRO A 298 -18.94 -14.10 16.58
N ARG A 299 -18.55 -15.26 16.03
CA ARG A 299 -19.22 -15.83 14.84
C ARG A 299 -20.72 -16.04 15.14
N HIS A 300 -21.57 -15.78 14.16
CA HIS A 300 -23.05 -15.88 14.23
C HIS A 300 -23.76 -14.86 15.16
N CYS A 301 -23.05 -13.86 15.69
CA CYS A 301 -23.64 -12.70 16.36
C CYS A 301 -23.78 -11.49 15.42
N LYS A 302 -24.44 -10.43 15.88
CA LYS A 302 -24.46 -9.09 15.26
C LYS A 302 -24.30 -8.05 16.36
N GLY A 303 -23.50 -7.00 16.11
CA GLY A 303 -23.44 -5.83 16.98
C GLY A 303 -24.34 -4.72 16.44
N TYR A 304 -25.16 -4.12 17.29
CA TYR A 304 -25.97 -2.94 16.96
C TYR A 304 -25.49 -1.73 17.74
N CYS A 305 -25.15 -0.65 17.03
CA CYS A 305 -24.85 0.68 17.57
C CYS A 305 -25.96 1.67 17.16
N LYS A 306 -25.92 2.91 17.68
CA LYS A 306 -26.88 4.00 17.34
C LYS A 306 -27.04 4.24 15.83
N THR A 307 -25.97 4.03 15.06
CA THR A 307 -25.77 4.49 13.67
C THR A 307 -25.38 3.37 12.71
N THR A 308 -24.87 2.25 13.22
CA THR A 308 -24.15 1.24 12.42
C THR A 308 -24.40 -0.17 12.96
N THR A 309 -24.58 -1.14 12.05
CA THR A 309 -24.71 -2.58 12.37
C THR A 309 -23.43 -3.31 11.97
N LEU A 310 -22.82 -3.98 12.94
CA LEU A 310 -21.55 -4.68 12.82
C LEU A 310 -21.81 -6.17 12.54
N ILE A 311 -21.57 -6.60 11.31
CA ILE A 311 -21.87 -7.96 10.83
C ILE A 311 -20.56 -8.76 10.63
N PRO A 312 -20.34 -9.87 11.36
CA PRO A 312 -19.15 -10.70 11.19
C PRO A 312 -19.17 -11.47 9.86
N LYS A 313 -18.00 -11.68 9.27
CA LYS A 313 -17.82 -12.56 8.12
C LYS A 313 -17.82 -14.01 8.59
N LEU A 314 -18.54 -14.86 7.84
CA LEU A 314 -18.76 -16.29 8.12
C LEU A 314 -17.68 -17.22 7.53
N SER A 315 -16.89 -16.71 6.58
CA SER A 315 -15.79 -17.44 5.94
C SER A 315 -14.75 -17.91 6.95
N ASP A 316 -14.10 -19.05 6.69
CA ASP A 316 -12.99 -19.50 7.50
C ASP A 316 -11.82 -18.51 7.46
N VAL A 317 -11.72 -17.78 8.57
CA VAL A 317 -10.60 -16.94 8.93
C VAL A 317 -9.37 -17.83 9.05
N LEU A 318 -8.41 -17.68 8.13
CA LEU A 318 -7.02 -18.02 8.42
C LEU A 318 -6.66 -17.35 9.74
N ASN A 319 -6.17 -18.12 10.72
CA ASN A 319 -5.85 -17.63 12.06
C ASN A 319 -4.58 -16.76 12.05
N ILE A 320 -4.64 -15.64 11.33
CA ILE A 320 -3.70 -14.54 11.39
C ILE A 320 -3.96 -13.80 12.71
N THR A 321 -3.51 -14.40 13.81
CA THR A 321 -3.30 -13.71 15.08
C THR A 321 -2.07 -12.82 14.95
N SER A 322 -2.19 -11.76 14.14
CA SER A 322 -1.30 -10.63 14.25
C SER A 322 -1.58 -9.94 15.60
N PRO A 323 -0.58 -9.74 16.47
CA PRO A 323 -0.74 -8.78 17.54
C PRO A 323 -0.90 -7.41 16.90
N ILE A 324 -1.99 -6.72 17.22
CA ILE A 324 -2.17 -5.33 16.82
C ILE A 324 -1.20 -4.54 17.70
N GLN A 325 -0.04 -4.18 17.16
CA GLN A 325 1.03 -3.47 17.88
C GLN A 325 0.58 -2.01 18.11
N MET A 326 -0.34 -1.82 19.05
CA MET A 326 -0.84 -0.51 19.47
C MET A 326 0.18 0.15 20.39
N PHE A 327 0.93 1.11 19.86
CA PHE A 327 1.94 1.83 20.62
C PHE A 327 1.29 2.76 21.66
N ASN A 328 1.62 2.55 22.93
CA ASN A 328 1.15 3.38 24.04
C ASN A 328 2.00 4.66 24.18
N PHE A 329 1.97 5.52 23.15
CA PHE A 329 2.60 6.84 23.21
C PHE A 329 1.72 7.83 23.97
N ASN A 330 2.35 8.64 24.81
CA ASN A 330 1.67 9.80 25.40
C ASN A 330 1.89 11.04 24.53
N LEU A 331 1.11 11.16 23.44
CA LEU A 331 1.16 12.30 22.50
C LEU A 331 0.90 13.67 23.17
N ILE A 332 0.45 13.68 24.43
CA ILE A 332 0.17 14.87 25.24
C ILE A 332 1.47 15.47 25.81
N ASN A 333 2.42 14.60 26.19
CA ASN A 333 3.66 14.98 26.86
C ASN A 333 4.85 15.20 25.89
N ASP A 334 4.72 14.76 24.64
CA ASP A 334 5.75 14.98 23.62
C ASP A 334 5.76 16.42 23.10
N SER A 335 6.95 17.03 23.13
CA SER A 335 7.19 18.41 22.73
C SER A 335 7.00 18.72 21.23
N CYS A 336 6.59 17.76 20.40
CA CYS A 336 6.19 18.03 19.01
C CYS A 336 4.85 18.78 18.93
N CYS A 337 3.99 18.61 19.94
CA CYS A 337 2.67 19.19 20.00
C CYS A 337 2.74 20.69 20.34
N SER A 338 2.59 21.55 19.32
CA SER A 338 2.48 23.00 19.48
C SER A 338 1.13 23.43 20.07
N ILE A 339 0.87 23.00 21.31
CA ILE A 339 -0.39 23.16 22.06
C ILE A 339 -0.83 24.63 22.09
N ASP A 340 0.10 25.56 22.33
CA ASP A 340 -0.16 27.01 22.36
C ASP A 340 -0.64 27.62 21.02
N LYS A 341 -0.42 26.92 19.89
CA LYS A 341 -0.99 27.31 18.60
C LYS A 341 -2.38 26.71 18.43
N PHE A 342 -2.56 25.44 18.77
CA PHE A 342 -3.85 24.75 18.60
C PHE A 342 -4.93 25.29 19.54
N THR A 343 -4.64 25.45 20.83
CA THR A 343 -5.59 25.97 21.83
C THR A 343 -6.13 27.37 21.47
N LYS A 344 -5.37 28.19 20.73
CA LYS A 344 -5.84 29.52 20.25
C LYS A 344 -6.87 29.41 19.12
N VAL A 345 -6.69 28.48 18.18
CA VAL A 345 -7.66 28.22 17.10
C VAL A 345 -8.95 27.62 17.67
N MET A 346 -8.80 26.69 18.62
CA MET A 346 -9.88 25.90 19.22
C MET A 346 -10.93 26.73 19.96
N ASN A 347 -10.53 27.85 20.56
CA ASN A 347 -11.44 28.73 21.30
C ASN A 347 -12.43 29.49 20.40
N ASN A 348 -12.22 29.50 19.08
CA ASN A 348 -13.01 30.29 18.12
C ASN A 348 -13.91 29.44 17.19
N VAL A 349 -13.90 28.10 17.31
CA VAL A 349 -14.56 27.19 16.35
C VAL A 349 -15.44 26.18 17.10
N SER A 350 -16.60 25.82 16.56
CA SER A 350 -17.48 24.80 17.13
C SER A 350 -17.05 23.37 16.73
N PRO A 351 -17.21 22.34 17.60
CA PRO A 351 -16.89 20.96 17.26
C PRO A 351 -17.67 20.45 16.03
N THR A 352 -16.99 19.86 15.06
CA THR A 352 -17.67 19.24 13.90
C THR A 352 -18.11 17.81 14.24
N ARG A 353 -19.25 17.34 13.72
CA ARG A 353 -19.66 15.94 13.84
C ARG A 353 -19.08 15.13 12.69
N LEU A 354 -18.33 14.08 13.00
CA LEU A 354 -17.65 13.21 12.04
C LEU A 354 -18.08 11.76 12.30
N GLN A 355 -18.76 11.15 11.33
CA GLN A 355 -19.36 9.81 11.46
C GLN A 355 -18.97 8.95 10.26
N ASN A 356 -18.75 7.64 10.48
CA ASN A 356 -18.48 6.65 9.43
C ASN A 356 -17.32 7.01 8.48
N ILE A 357 -16.31 7.76 8.96
CA ILE A 357 -15.08 8.05 8.22
C ILE A 357 -14.22 6.78 8.15
N ASP A 358 -13.69 6.49 6.97
CA ASP A 358 -12.72 5.42 6.77
C ASP A 358 -11.31 5.87 7.18
N LEU A 359 -10.66 5.10 8.06
CA LEU A 359 -9.35 5.43 8.62
C LEU A 359 -8.26 5.45 7.55
N ASP A 360 -8.39 4.64 6.49
CA ASP A 360 -7.47 4.62 5.34
C ASP A 360 -7.47 5.97 4.60
N ASN A 361 -8.61 6.67 4.59
CA ASN A 361 -8.88 7.85 3.77
C ASN A 361 -8.81 9.17 4.57
N MET A 362 -8.51 9.13 5.87
CA MET A 362 -8.42 10.31 6.74
C MET A 362 -7.40 11.35 6.26
N ASN A 363 -6.37 10.95 5.50
CA ASN A 363 -5.43 11.90 4.89
C ASN A 363 -6.10 12.81 3.85
N LEU A 364 -7.04 12.29 3.07
CA LEU A 364 -7.72 13.02 1.99
C LEU A 364 -8.81 13.96 2.53
N GLU A 365 -9.52 13.55 3.57
CA GLU A 365 -10.59 14.37 4.18
C GLU A 365 -10.03 15.45 5.10
N ASN A 366 -8.94 15.19 5.84
CA ASN A 366 -8.26 16.22 6.62
C ASN A 366 -7.60 17.31 5.75
N ASP A 367 -7.28 17.04 4.47
CA ASP A 367 -6.84 18.08 3.53
C ASP A 367 -7.98 19.02 3.10
N ARG A 368 -9.25 18.57 3.13
CA ARG A 368 -10.41 19.46 3.01
C ARG A 368 -10.59 20.30 4.28
N LEU A 369 -10.47 19.68 5.46
CA LEU A 369 -10.58 20.36 6.75
C LEU A 369 -9.45 21.39 6.96
N SER A 370 -8.21 21.08 6.60
CA SER A 370 -7.08 22.00 6.70
C SER A 370 -7.23 23.21 5.77
N LYS A 371 -7.79 23.03 4.57
CA LYS A 371 -8.11 24.13 3.64
C LYS A 371 -9.23 25.02 4.19
N VAL A 372 -10.24 24.45 4.86
CA VAL A 372 -11.25 25.24 5.58
C VAL A 372 -10.61 26.02 6.74
N LEU A 373 -9.77 25.39 7.56
CA LEU A 373 -9.08 26.05 8.68
C LEU A 373 -8.11 27.15 8.20
N HIS A 374 -7.35 26.93 7.13
CA HIS A 374 -6.47 27.94 6.54
C HIS A 374 -7.27 29.13 5.95
N ASN A 375 -8.46 28.88 5.41
CA ASN A 375 -9.37 29.95 4.99
C ASN A 375 -9.93 30.74 6.20
N ILE A 376 -10.10 30.10 7.36
CA ILE A 376 -10.47 30.77 8.63
C ILE A 376 -9.29 31.55 9.21
N ASP A 377 -8.06 31.02 9.20
CA ASP A 377 -6.86 31.75 9.62
C ASP A 377 -6.72 33.08 8.83
N LYS A 378 -6.94 33.02 7.50
CA LYS A 378 -6.96 34.18 6.60
C LYS A 378 -8.09 35.20 6.87
N LEU A 379 -9.12 34.81 7.64
CA LEU A 379 -10.18 35.70 8.14
C LEU A 379 -9.93 36.19 9.57
N THR A 380 -9.06 35.51 10.33
CA THR A 380 -8.77 35.81 11.75
C THR A 380 -7.50 36.65 11.90
N GLU A 381 -6.58 36.62 10.93
CA GLU A 381 -5.52 37.62 10.78
C GLU A 381 -6.09 38.93 10.24
N GLU A 382 -6.71 39.73 11.12
CA GLU A 382 -7.10 41.11 10.79
C GLU A 382 -5.89 41.87 10.20
N PRO A 383 -6.03 42.53 9.04
CA PRO A 383 -4.92 43.24 8.42
C PRO A 383 -4.37 44.30 9.38
N HIS A 384 -3.04 44.40 9.44
CA HIS A 384 -2.25 45.15 10.43
C HIS A 384 -2.64 46.64 10.59
N ILE A 385 -3.39 47.18 9.63
CA ILE A 385 -3.99 48.53 9.60
C ILE A 385 -5.16 48.65 10.59
N ILE A 386 -6.00 47.62 10.76
CA ILE A 386 -7.17 47.65 11.66
C ILE A 386 -6.70 47.64 13.12
N ARG A 387 -5.92 46.62 13.47
CA ARG A 387 -5.42 46.37 14.84
C ARG A 387 -4.60 47.53 15.45
N TYR A 388 -4.01 48.38 14.61
CA TYR A 388 -3.25 49.57 15.04
C TYR A 388 -3.85 50.89 14.53
N GLY A 389 -5.03 50.87 13.89
CA GLY A 389 -5.64 52.04 13.26
C GLY A 389 -5.97 53.16 14.24
N THR A 390 -6.30 52.81 15.48
CA THR A 390 -6.45 53.74 16.61
C THR A 390 -5.15 54.49 16.91
N HIS A 391 -4.02 53.80 16.95
CA HIS A 391 -2.71 54.41 17.18
C HIS A 391 -2.29 55.32 16.02
N TYR A 392 -2.52 54.91 14.76
CA TYR A 392 -2.25 55.76 13.60
C TYR A 392 -3.17 57.00 13.54
N SER A 393 -4.43 56.86 13.95
CA SER A 393 -5.37 57.99 14.08
C SER A 393 -4.90 58.99 15.15
N ILE A 394 -4.52 58.51 16.34
CA ILE A 394 -3.97 59.36 17.41
C ILE A 394 -2.68 60.05 16.94
N LEU A 395 -1.77 59.33 16.28
CA LEU A 395 -0.48 59.87 15.83
C LEU A 395 -0.67 60.94 14.74
N THR A 396 -1.59 60.73 13.79
CA THR A 396 -1.92 61.73 12.76
C THR A 396 -2.61 62.96 13.35
N ILE A 397 -3.52 62.80 14.33
CA ILE A 397 -4.11 63.92 15.08
C ILE A 397 -3.02 64.72 15.82
N CYS A 398 -2.07 64.06 16.49
CA CYS A 398 -0.93 64.72 17.14
C CYS A 398 -0.05 65.50 16.14
N ILE A 399 0.23 64.93 14.96
CA ILE A 399 0.95 65.66 13.89
C ILE A 399 0.17 66.89 13.43
N ILE A 400 -1.15 66.77 13.23
CA ILE A 400 -2.01 67.91 12.84
C ILE A 400 -1.98 69.00 13.92
N ILE A 401 -2.05 68.64 15.20
CA ILE A 401 -1.94 69.60 16.32
C ILE A 401 -0.56 70.28 16.34
N ILE A 402 0.53 69.55 16.08
CA ILE A 402 1.88 70.12 15.99
C ILE A 402 2.00 71.07 14.79
N VAL A 403 1.43 70.72 13.63
CA VAL A 403 1.44 71.57 12.43
C VAL A 403 0.60 72.83 12.64
N LEU A 404 -0.61 72.72 13.21
CA LEU A 404 -1.45 73.86 13.57
C LEU A 404 -0.79 74.73 14.64
N GLY A 405 -0.14 74.14 15.65
CA GLY A 405 0.64 74.85 16.66
C GLY A 405 1.85 75.57 16.07
N TYR A 406 2.54 74.96 15.10
CA TYR A 406 3.65 75.60 14.37
C TYR A 406 3.16 76.74 13.47
N LEU A 407 2.02 76.58 12.77
CA LEU A 407 1.40 77.63 11.97
C LEU A 407 0.94 78.79 12.86
N ALA A 408 0.27 78.49 13.98
CA ALA A 408 -0.13 79.47 14.98
C ALA A 408 1.09 80.20 15.58
N PHE A 409 2.17 79.48 15.92
CA PHE A 409 3.43 80.08 16.38
C PHE A 409 4.09 80.95 15.29
N LYS A 410 4.05 80.53 14.02
CA LYS A 410 4.58 81.30 12.89
C LYS A 410 3.78 82.57 12.64
N ILE A 411 2.44 82.51 12.75
CA ILE A 411 1.54 83.67 12.67
C ILE A 411 1.74 84.60 13.88
N PHE A 412 1.77 84.05 15.09
CA PHE A 412 2.01 84.81 16.33
C PHE A 412 3.37 85.50 16.28
N ARG A 413 4.43 84.81 15.82
CA ARG A 413 5.75 85.41 15.60
C ARG A 413 5.74 86.44 14.46
N TYR A 414 4.95 86.27 13.41
CA TYR A 414 4.80 87.28 12.35
C TYR A 414 4.17 88.58 12.88
N TYR A 415 3.12 88.48 13.71
CA TYR A 415 2.55 89.64 14.41
C TYR A 415 3.50 90.25 15.45
N PHE A 416 4.13 89.41 16.31
CA PHE A 416 4.93 89.88 17.43
C PHE A 416 6.32 90.42 17.01
N MET A 417 6.88 89.96 15.89
CA MET A 417 8.19 90.40 15.38
C MET A 417 8.15 91.78 14.68
N SER A 418 7.02 92.50 14.77
CA SER A 418 6.96 93.96 14.54
C SER A 418 7.37 94.79 15.76
N CYS A 419 7.48 94.20 16.96
CA CYS A 419 8.02 94.86 18.15
C CYS A 419 9.41 94.30 18.51
N LYS A 420 10.41 95.19 18.62
CA LYS A 420 11.80 94.89 18.96
C LYS A 420 12.08 95.13 20.45
N LEU A 421 13.22 94.57 20.91
CA LEU A 421 13.83 94.59 22.26
C LEU A 421 13.19 93.59 23.26
N GLY A 422 13.97 92.78 24.00
CA GLY A 422 15.40 92.45 23.83
C GLY A 422 16.09 91.89 25.08
N SER A 423 17.13 91.05 24.88
CA SER A 423 18.13 90.58 25.89
C SER A 423 17.62 89.70 27.06
N ARG A 424 18.40 88.78 27.67
CA ARG A 424 19.66 88.04 27.34
C ARG A 424 19.70 86.74 28.24
N PRO A 425 20.74 85.86 28.27
CA PRO A 425 20.51 84.39 28.31
C PRO A 425 21.19 83.59 29.46
N LEU A 426 21.24 82.24 29.28
CA LEU A 426 21.91 81.18 30.07
C LEU A 426 21.22 80.78 31.40
N LYS A 427 21.20 79.50 31.84
CA LYS A 427 22.15 78.39 31.64
C LYS A 427 21.51 77.02 31.28
N THR A 428 22.37 76.10 30.86
CA THR A 428 22.16 74.65 30.68
C THR A 428 22.14 73.87 32.00
N TYR A 429 21.42 72.75 32.03
CA TYR A 429 21.84 71.54 32.77
C TYR A 429 21.42 70.28 31.99
N ASP A 430 22.22 69.23 32.12
CA ASP A 430 22.10 67.94 31.45
C ASP A 430 22.45 66.83 32.45
N PHE A 431 21.75 65.70 32.41
CA PHE A 431 22.03 64.49 33.20
C PHE A 431 21.23 63.29 32.68
N GLY A 432 21.92 62.19 32.37
CA GLY A 432 21.32 60.88 32.04
C GLY A 432 21.73 59.79 33.04
N VAL A 433 22.18 58.64 32.52
CA VAL A 433 22.93 57.55 33.20
C VAL A 433 22.10 56.38 33.82
N ASN A 434 21.96 55.30 33.01
CA ASN A 434 22.30 53.88 33.31
C ASN A 434 21.49 53.06 34.36
N THR A 435 21.55 51.70 34.48
CA THR A 435 21.78 50.48 33.62
C THR A 435 21.40 49.21 34.46
N VAL A 436 21.83 47.99 34.04
CA VAL A 436 21.89 46.66 34.75
C VAL A 436 20.69 45.73 34.43
N GLU A 437 20.79 44.53 33.82
CA GLU A 437 21.62 43.28 34.00
C GLU A 437 21.21 42.38 35.20
N ALA A 438 21.25 41.03 35.20
CA ALA A 438 21.50 40.03 34.15
C ALA A 438 21.01 38.59 34.57
N SER A 439 21.05 37.65 33.60
CA SER A 439 21.56 36.25 33.72
C SER A 439 20.61 35.02 33.91
N ARG A 440 21.22 33.82 33.78
CA ARG A 440 20.70 32.42 33.55
C ARG A 440 21.35 31.47 34.61
N PRO A 441 21.01 30.16 34.83
CA PRO A 441 21.17 29.04 33.86
C PRO A 441 20.28 27.75 34.10
N GLN A 442 20.82 26.54 33.84
CA GLN A 442 20.19 25.17 33.76
C GLN A 442 21.20 24.11 34.36
N PRO A 443 21.32 22.77 34.05
CA PRO A 443 20.52 21.78 33.27
C PRO A 443 20.48 20.25 33.76
N ARG A 444 19.77 19.36 33.00
CA ARG A 444 20.12 17.91 32.69
C ARG A 444 19.84 16.76 33.74
N PRO A 445 20.07 15.43 33.49
CA PRO A 445 19.15 14.49 32.75
C PRO A 445 19.12 12.98 33.25
N GLN A 446 18.78 12.01 32.35
CA GLN A 446 18.88 10.51 32.43
C GLN A 446 17.69 9.75 33.10
N SER A 447 17.41 8.44 32.88
CA SER A 447 17.98 7.36 32.01
C SER A 447 16.87 6.44 31.40
N ALA A 448 17.20 5.24 30.86
CA ALA A 448 16.26 4.34 30.13
C ALA A 448 16.32 2.87 30.61
N ALA A 449 15.33 2.03 30.22
CA ALA A 449 15.27 0.59 30.50
C ALA A 449 14.51 -0.20 29.40
N ALA A 450 14.79 -1.51 29.27
CA ALA A 450 14.17 -2.48 28.34
C ALA A 450 14.47 -3.93 28.84
N ALA A 451 13.98 -5.05 28.30
CA ALA A 451 13.14 -5.34 27.12
C ALA A 451 12.36 -6.67 27.32
N ALA A 452 11.39 -7.00 26.46
CA ALA A 452 10.83 -8.36 26.31
C ALA A 452 10.32 -8.59 24.87
N VAL A 453 10.40 -9.84 24.38
CA VAL A 453 9.88 -10.29 23.07
C VAL A 453 9.18 -11.63 23.28
N GLU A 454 8.00 -11.81 22.69
CA GLU A 454 7.19 -13.02 22.75
C GLU A 454 6.97 -13.58 21.32
N GLU A 455 6.71 -14.87 21.18
CA GLU A 455 6.95 -15.60 19.91
C GLU A 455 5.73 -15.58 18.96
N GLU A 456 5.84 -14.82 17.86
CA GLU A 456 4.72 -14.59 16.92
C GLU A 456 4.47 -15.75 15.92
N ILE A 457 3.18 -16.12 15.81
CA ILE A 457 2.57 -17.00 14.79
C ILE A 457 2.59 -16.27 13.41
N PRO A 458 2.79 -16.96 12.27
CA PRO A 458 3.05 -16.33 10.98
C PRO A 458 2.02 -15.28 10.53
N LEU A 459 2.56 -14.10 10.25
CA LEU A 459 1.87 -12.92 9.71
C LEU A 459 1.74 -13.00 8.17
N PRO A 460 0.84 -12.22 7.54
CA PRO A 460 0.80 -12.12 6.08
C PRO A 460 2.15 -11.65 5.54
N SER A 461 2.60 -12.25 4.44
CA SER A 461 3.96 -12.02 3.93
C SER A 461 4.01 -11.58 2.46
N ILE A 462 5.05 -10.81 2.17
CA ILE A 462 5.45 -10.38 0.84
C ILE A 462 6.81 -10.98 0.53
N ARG A 463 6.96 -11.47 -0.69
CA ARG A 463 8.25 -11.80 -1.31
C ARG A 463 8.49 -10.85 -2.47
N ILE A 464 9.73 -10.40 -2.62
CA ILE A 464 10.09 -9.43 -3.67
C ILE A 464 10.52 -10.20 -4.93
N MET A 465 9.88 -9.88 -6.07
CA MET A 465 10.22 -10.41 -7.40
C MET A 465 11.55 -9.85 -7.91
N LYS A 466 12.24 -10.59 -8.80
CA LYS A 466 13.39 -10.12 -9.59
C LYS A 466 13.33 -10.61 -11.05
#